data_AF-A0A7Y5HGP7-F1
#
_entry.id   AF-A0A7Y5HGP7-F1
#
_cell.length_a   1.000
_cell.length_b   1.000
_cell.length_c   1.000
_cell.angle_alpha   90.00
_cell.angle_beta   90.00
_cell.angle_gamma   90.00
#
_symmetry.space_group_name_H-M   'P 1'
#
loop_
_entity.id
_entity.type
_entity.pdbx_description
1 polymer ?
#
loop_
_entity_poly.entity_id
_entity_poly.type
_entity_poly.pdbx_seq_one_letter_code
_entity_poly.pdbx_strand_id
1 'polypeptide(L)' 'MIPATTDLCDAHGGTVRVVAPLFRDYGGCRRFAGTIVTVKVHEDNVLVRAALEQPGAGRVLV' A
#
# COMPACT_ATOMS: atom_id res chain seq x y z
N MET A 1 -5.61 -14.93 5.70
CA MET A 1 -4.15 -14.72 5.72
C MET A 1 -3.80 -13.92 4.46
N ILE A 2 -2.97 -12.88 4.54
CA ILE A 2 -2.58 -12.11 3.35
C ILE A 2 -1.58 -12.96 2.55
N PRO A 3 -1.85 -13.24 1.26
CA PRO A 3 -0.99 -14.09 0.44
C PRO A 3 0.40 -13.48 0.29
N ALA A 4 1.42 -14.31 0.04
CA ALA A 4 2.72 -13.77 -0.34
C ALA A 4 2.57 -13.07 -1.71
N THR A 5 3.37 -12.03 -1.95
CA THR A 5 3.34 -11.34 -3.23
C THR A 5 3.75 -12.25 -4.39
N THR A 6 4.57 -13.27 -4.13
CA THR A 6 4.89 -14.34 -5.09
C THR A 6 3.66 -15.15 -5.46
N ASP A 7 2.82 -15.53 -4.49
CA ASP A 7 1.59 -16.30 -4.75
C ASP A 7 0.63 -15.49 -5.65
N LEU A 8 0.58 -14.17 -5.48
CA LEU A 8 -0.20 -13.28 -6.36
C LEU A 8 0.36 -13.26 -7.78
N CYS A 9 1.69 -13.19 -7.95
CA CYS A 9 2.33 -13.26 -9.26
C CYS A 9 2.03 -14.58 -9.97
N ASP A 10 2.11 -15.70 -9.24
CA ASP A 10 1.84 -17.04 -9.78
C ASP A 10 0.37 -17.18 -10.21
N ALA A 11 -0.57 -16.67 -9.40
CA ALA A 11 -2.00 -16.79 -9.66
C ALA A 11 -2.54 -15.81 -10.72
N HIS A 12 -1.93 -14.63 -10.86
CA HIS A 12 -2.46 -13.54 -11.69
C HIS A 12 -1.53 -13.11 -12.83
N GLY A 13 -0.35 -13.72 -12.97
CA GLY A 13 0.56 -13.52 -14.10
C GLY A 13 0.81 -12.04 -14.43
N GLY A 14 0.67 -11.68 -15.71
CA GLY A 14 0.96 -10.35 -16.25
C GLY A 14 0.01 -9.22 -15.84
N THR A 15 -1.05 -9.50 -15.06
CA THR A 15 -1.93 -8.43 -14.55
C THR A 15 -1.36 -7.78 -13.29
N VAL A 16 -0.43 -8.45 -12.61
CA VAL A 16 0.26 -7.90 -11.43
C VAL A 16 1.33 -6.93 -11.87
N ARG A 17 1.42 -5.79 -11.19
CA ARG A 17 2.51 -4.83 -11.36
C ARG A 17 3.41 -4.90 -10.14
N VAL A 18 4.70 -5.13 -10.38
CA VAL A 18 5.72 -5.20 -9.33
C VAL A 18 6.44 -3.87 -9.26
N VAL A 19 6.45 -3.26 -8.07
CA VAL A 19 7.23 -2.04 -7.82
C VAL A 19 8.71 -2.40 -7.66
N ALA A 20 9.60 -1.51 -8.14
CA ALA A 20 11.02 -1.67 -7.91
C ALA A 20 11.34 -1.73 -6.39
N PRO A 21 12.39 -2.46 -5.98
CA PRO A 21 12.75 -2.63 -4.57
C PRO A 21 13.39 -1.36 -4.00
N LEU A 22 12.55 -0.35 -3.76
CA LEU A 22 12.95 1.00 -3.32
C LEU A 22 12.51 1.32 -1.88
N PHE A 23 11.61 0.51 -1.32
CA PHE A 23 11.02 0.74 0.00
C PHE A 23 11.71 -0.07 1.10
N ARG A 24 11.64 0.45 2.34
CA ARG A 24 12.06 -0.24 3.56
C ARG A 24 10.85 -0.45 4.47
N ASP A 25 10.84 -1.58 5.17
CA ASP A 25 9.84 -1.89 6.20
C ASP A 25 10.08 -1.02 7.44
N TYR A 26 9.07 -0.26 7.89
CA TYR A 26 9.13 0.53 9.13
C TYR A 26 8.06 0.15 10.17
N GLY A 27 6.95 -0.47 9.75
CA GLY A 27 5.84 -0.84 10.64
C GLY A 27 6.00 -2.21 11.29
N GLY A 28 5.25 -2.46 12.38
CA GLY A 28 5.19 -3.78 13.02
C GLY A 28 4.42 -4.84 12.22
N CYS A 29 3.60 -4.40 11.26
CA CYS A 29 2.87 -5.27 10.33
C CYS A 29 3.63 -5.36 9.00
N ARG A 30 4.34 -6.48 8.77
CA ARG A 30 5.19 -6.68 7.58
C ARG A 30 4.43 -7.08 6.31
N ARG A 31 3.14 -7.39 6.42
CA ARG A 31 2.29 -7.79 5.29
C ARG A 31 0.92 -7.17 5.46
N PHE A 32 0.51 -6.37 4.49
CA PHE A 32 -0.79 -5.70 4.45
C PHE A 32 -1.26 -5.62 2.99
N ALA A 33 -2.57 -5.50 2.79
CA ALA A 33 -3.19 -5.38 1.47
C ALA A 33 -4.53 -4.64 1.61
N GLY A 34 -4.94 -3.95 0.56
CA GLY A 34 -6.16 -3.15 0.57
C GLY A 34 -6.36 -2.33 -0.69
N THR A 35 -7.54 -1.72 -0.82
CA THR A 35 -7.82 -0.76 -1.91
C THR A 35 -6.88 0.43 -1.78
N ILE A 36 -6.21 0.77 -2.88
CA ILE A 36 -5.31 1.92 -2.95
C ILE A 36 -6.14 3.21 -2.91
N VAL A 37 -5.71 4.14 -2.07
CA VAL A 37 -6.11 5.54 -2.12
C VAL A 37 -4.85 6.39 -2.22
N THR A 38 -4.91 7.49 -2.96
CA THR A 38 -3.71 8.28 -3.28
C THR A 38 -3.81 9.69 -2.75
N VAL A 39 -2.71 10.23 -2.23
CA VAL A 39 -2.56 11.66 -1.94
C VAL A 39 -1.30 12.17 -2.64
N LYS A 40 -1.46 13.19 -3.49
CA LYS A 40 -0.33 13.84 -4.15
C LYS A 40 -0.03 15.16 -3.44
N VAL A 41 1.16 15.26 -2.88
CA VAL A 41 1.65 16.43 -2.14
C VAL A 41 3.10 16.73 -2.48
N HIS A 42 3.59 17.90 -2.10
CA HIS A 42 4.99 18.31 -2.24
C HIS A 42 5.40 19.07 -0.98
N GLU A 43 6.38 18.54 -0.24
CA GLU A 43 6.97 19.14 0.97
C GLU A 43 6.01 19.47 2.15
N ASP A 44 4.73 19.09 2.04
CA ASP A 44 3.71 19.24 3.07
C ASP A 44 2.90 17.94 3.23
N ASN A 45 2.49 17.61 4.47
CA ASN A 45 1.77 16.37 4.77
C ASN A 45 0.37 16.57 5.36
N VAL A 46 -0.19 17.78 5.32
CA VAL A 46 -1.53 18.09 5.88
C VAL A 46 -2.59 17.20 5.23
N LEU A 47 -2.53 16.99 3.92
CA LEU A 47 -3.47 16.10 3.22
C LEU A 47 -3.26 14.61 3.55
N VAL A 48 -2.03 14.19 3.87
CA VAL A 48 -1.74 12.82 4.32
C VAL A 48 -2.40 12.58 5.67
N ARG A 49 -2.22 13.52 6.62
CA ARG A 49 -2.85 13.45 7.93
C ARG A 49 -4.36 13.43 7.83
N ALA A 50 -4.95 14.34 7.06
CA ALA A 50 -6.40 14.42 6.87
C ALA A 50 -6.98 13.11 6.29
N ALA A 51 -6.26 12.46 5.37
CA ALA A 51 -6.67 11.17 4.82
C ALA A 51 -6.63 10.04 5.86
N LEU A 52 -5.65 10.05 6.77
CA LEU A 52 -5.48 9.05 7.83
C LEU A 52 -6.47 9.22 9.00
N GLU A 53 -7.03 10.41 9.20
CA GLU A 53 -8.05 10.68 10.22
C GLU A 53 -9.43 10.10 9.84
N GLN A 54 -9.63 9.72 8.57
CA GLN A 54 -10.85 9.07 8.10
C GLN A 54 -10.84 7.56 8.43
N PRO A 55 -12.00 6.91 8.63
CA PRO A 55 -12.07 5.46 8.83
C PRO A 55 -11.32 4.69 7.74
N GLY A 56 -10.29 3.94 8.13
CA GLY A 56 -9.38 3.28 7.18
C GLY A 56 -10.07 2.22 6.31
N ALA A 57 -11.02 1.46 6.86
CA ALA A 57 -11.78 0.41 6.17
C ALA A 57 -10.88 -0.58 5.35
N GLY A 58 -9.67 -0.85 5.85
CA GLY A 58 -8.71 -1.74 5.19
C GLY A 58 -8.04 -1.15 3.94
N ARG A 59 -8.12 0.17 3.70
CA ARG A 59 -7.45 0.84 2.57
C ARG A 59 -5.95 1.01 2.81
N VAL A 60 -5.20 1.16 1.72
CA VAL A 60 -3.76 1.49 1.74
C VAL A 60 -3.57 2.87 1.11
N LEU A 61 -3.04 3.81 1.88
CA LEU A 61 -2.71 5.16 1.40
C LEU A 61 -1.33 5.16 0.74
N VAL A 62 -1.25 5.70 -0.47
CA VAL A 62 -0.03 5.86 -1.28
C VAL A 62 0.23 7.32 -1.58
#